data_AF-A0A958F9X5-F1
#
_entry.id   AF-A0A958F9X5-F1
#
_cell.length_a   1.000
_cell.length_b   1.000
_cell.length_c   1.000
_cell.angle_alpha   90.00
_cell.angle_beta   90.00
_cell.angle_gamma   90.00
#
_symmetry.space_group_name_H-M   'P 1'
#
loop_
_entity.id
_entity.type
_entity.pdbx_description
1 polymer ?
#
loop_
_entity_poly.entity_id
_entity_poly.type
_entity_poly.pdbx_seq_one_letter_code
_entity_poly.pdbx_strand_id
1 'polypeptide(L)' 'MSKPKLALYWAAGCGGCDIAVLDIEEKILDVADFFDIVFWPCAMDFKYSDVEALGENEIDLTLFNGAI' A
#
# COMPACT_ATOMS: atom_id res chain seq x y z
N MET A 1 -14.96 -1.88 14.32
CA MET A 1 -13.51 -1.59 14.41
C MET A 1 -13.10 -0.89 13.13
N SER A 2 -12.13 0.02 13.16
CA SER A 2 -11.58 0.61 11.93
C SER A 2 -10.93 -0.49 11.08
N LYS A 3 -10.96 -0.34 9.75
CA LYS A 3 -10.19 -1.21 8.87
C LYS A 3 -8.69 -1.05 9.20
N PRO A 4 -7.89 -2.12 9.25
CA PRO A 4 -6.44 -1.99 9.39
C PRO A 4 -5.85 -1.19 8.23
N LYS A 5 -4.84 -0.37 8.50
CA LYS A 5 -4.17 0.49 7.52
C LYS A 5 -3.05 -0.27 6.81
N LEU A 6 -3.09 -0.25 5.48
CA LEU A 6 -2.14 -0.94 4.60
C LEU A 6 -1.32 0.06 3.78
N ALA A 7 -0.02 -0.18 3.70
CA ALA A 7 0.89 0.50 2.79
C ALA A 7 1.62 -0.49 1.87
N LEU A 8 1.90 -0.05 0.65
CA LEU A 8 2.74 -0.73 -0.32
C LEU A 8 3.84 0.24 -0.76
N TYR A 9 5.08 -0.08 -0.40
CA TYR A 9 6.23 0.77 -0.66
C TYR A 9 7.14 0.16 -1.73
N TRP A 10 7.25 0.88 -2.83
CA TRP A 10 8.17 0.60 -3.91
C TRP A 10 9.50 1.33 -3.68
N ALA A 11 10.53 0.58 -3.30
CA ALA A 11 11.90 1.04 -3.07
C ALA A 11 12.75 1.01 -4.36
N ALA A 12 14.02 0.60 -4.29
CA ALA A 12 14.83 0.37 -5.49
C ALA A 12 14.38 -0.94 -6.19
N GLY A 13 13.36 -0.85 -7.04
CA GLY A 13 12.78 -1.98 -7.78
C GLY A 13 12.21 -1.60 -9.14
N CYS A 14 11.82 -2.59 -9.95
CA CYS A 14 11.23 -2.38 -11.27
C CYS A 14 9.69 -2.22 -11.26
N GLY A 15 9.03 -2.43 -10.12
CA GLY A 15 7.57 -2.33 -9.98
C GLY A 15 6.78 -3.61 -10.21
N GLY A 16 7.45 -4.69 -10.62
CA GLY A 16 6.78 -5.96 -10.87
C GLY A 16 6.04 -6.50 -9.64
N CYS A 17 6.54 -6.22 -8.43
CA CYS A 17 5.88 -6.62 -7.19
C CYS A 17 4.53 -5.91 -7.01
N ASP A 18 4.46 -4.59 -7.17
CA ASP A 18 3.21 -3.82 -7.07
C ASP A 18 2.18 -4.26 -8.12
N ILE A 19 2.63 -4.46 -9.36
CA ILE A 19 1.78 -4.92 -10.45
C ILE A 19 1.25 -6.32 -10.15
N ALA A 20 2.06 -7.23 -9.61
CA ALA A 20 1.61 -8.56 -9.23
C ALA A 20 0.56 -8.54 -8.11
N VAL A 21 0.62 -7.58 -7.18
CA VAL A 21 -0.43 -7.41 -6.16
C VAL A 21 -1.70 -6.82 -6.79
N LEU A 22 -1.58 -5.90 -7.74
CA LEU A 22 -2.73 -5.33 -8.44
C LEU A 22 -3.43 -6.37 -9.36
N ASP A 23 -2.66 -7.31 -9.91
CA ASP A 23 -3.10 -8.34 -10.86
C ASP A 23 -3.72 -9.59 -10.19
N ILE A 24 -4.18 -9.49 -8.93
CA ILE A 24 -4.92 -10.57 -8.26
C ILE A 24 -6.39 -10.67 -8.67
N GLU A 25 -6.74 -10.07 -9.81
CA GLU A 25 -8.08 -10.04 -10.39
C GLU A 25 -9.13 -9.49 -9.40
N GLU A 26 -10.30 -10.11 -9.32
CA GLU A 26 -11.42 -9.65 -8.48
C GLU A 26 -11.10 -9.62 -6.98
N LYS A 27 -10.08 -10.38 -6.52
CA LYS A 27 -9.68 -10.39 -5.09
C LYS A 27 -9.13 -9.05 -4.61
N ILE A 28 -8.77 -8.15 -5.53
CA ILE A 28 -8.38 -6.79 -5.16
C ILE A 28 -9.52 -6.04 -4.45
N LEU A 29 -10.77 -6.39 -4.76
CA LEU A 29 -11.95 -5.83 -4.10
C LEU A 29 -12.02 -6.28 -2.65
N ASP A 30 -11.71 -7.54 -2.35
CA ASP A 30 -11.65 -8.05 -0.98
C ASP A 30 -10.56 -7.33 -0.16
N VAL A 31 -9.42 -7.03 -0.79
CA VAL A 31 -8.32 -6.28 -0.17
C VAL A 31 -8.77 -4.85 0.16
N ALA A 32 -9.43 -4.16 -0.77
CA ALA A 32 -9.96 -2.80 -0.56
C ALA A 32 -11.12 -2.78 0.46
N ASP A 33 -11.89 -3.86 0.56
CA ASP A 33 -12.96 -4.00 1.55
C ASP A 33 -12.41 -4.29 2.95
N PHE A 34 -11.30 -5.02 3.07
CA PHE A 34 -10.70 -5.33 4.37
C PHE A 34 -9.78 -4.21 4.90
N PHE A 35 -8.94 -3.62 4.05
CA PHE A 35 -7.92 -2.63 4.45
C PHE A 35 -8.33 -1.18 4.12
N ASP A 36 -7.81 -0.24 4.91
CA ASP A 36 -7.71 1.16 4.53
C ASP A 36 -6.33 1.39 3.90
N ILE A 37 -6.27 1.54 2.58
CA ILE A 37 -5.00 1.68 1.87
C ILE A 37 -4.57 3.14 1.98
N VAL A 38 -3.48 3.40 2.69
CA VAL A 38 -2.99 4.76 2.99
C VAL A 38 -1.77 5.17 2.18
N PHE A 39 -1.12 4.20 1.53
CA PHE A 39 -0.01 4.46 0.61
C PHE A 39 0.14 3.33 -0.40
N TRP A 40 -0.06 3.62 -1.68
CA TRP A 40 0.21 2.68 -2.77
C TRP A 40 0.35 3.46 -4.10
N PRO A 41 1.53 3.99 -4.41
CA PRO A 41 1.72 4.93 -5.53
C PRO A 41 1.45 4.30 -6.91
N CYS A 42 1.49 2.97 -7.02
CA CYS A 42 1.18 2.26 -8.26
C CYS A 42 -0.32 2.21 -8.57
N ALA A 43 -1.18 2.19 -7.54
CA ALA A 43 -2.63 2.01 -7.69
C ALA A 43 -3.43 3.28 -7.37
N MET A 44 -2.88 4.18 -6.55
CA MET A 44 -3.54 5.40 -6.07
C MET A 44 -2.59 6.60 -6.04
N ASP A 45 -3.13 7.81 -6.10
CA ASP A 45 -2.36 9.06 -6.25
C ASP A 45 -1.78 9.62 -4.93
N PHE A 46 -1.44 8.76 -3.97
CA PHE A 46 -0.85 9.21 -2.71
C PHE A 46 0.52 9.86 -2.93
N LYS A 47 0.75 10.95 -2.20
CA LYS A 47 2.02 11.67 -2.13
C LYS A 47 2.72 11.36 -0.82
N TYR A 48 4.03 11.62 -0.76
CA TYR A 48 4.79 11.46 0.48
C TYR A 48 4.22 12.32 1.63
N SER A 49 3.70 13.51 1.33
CA SER A 49 3.04 14.36 2.33
C SER A 49 1.84 13.70 3.02
N ASP A 50 1.14 12.79 2.33
CA ASP A 50 0.00 12.08 2.91
C ASP A 50 0.46 11.06 3.96
N VAL A 51 1.62 10.43 3.72
CA VAL A 51 2.25 9.50 4.67
C VAL A 51 2.90 10.24 5.83
N GLU A 52 3.57 11.35 5.55
CA GLU A 52 4.19 12.22 6.57
C GLU A 52 3.16 12.82 7.54
N ALA A 53 1.91 12.97 7.11
CA ALA A 53 0.81 13.44 7.94
C ALA A 53 0.25 12.37 8.89
N LEU A 54 0.60 11.09 8.68
CA LEU A 54 0.21 10.00 9.57
C LEU A 54 0.99 10.07 10.89
N GLY A 55 0.32 9.79 12.00
CA GLY A 55 0.97 9.65 13.30
C GLY A 55 1.87 8.41 13.40
N GLU A 56 2.66 8.36 14.47
CA GLU A 56 3.49 7.19 14.78
C GLU A 56 2.63 5.92 14.93
N ASN A 57 3.10 4.81 14.35
CA ASN A 57 2.44 3.50 14.39
C ASN A 57 1.00 3.48 13.84
N GLU A 58 0.64 4.41 12.95
CA GLU A 58 -0.67 4.39 12.30
C GLU A 58 -0.80 3.36 11.17
N ILE A 59 0.31 2.85 10.62
CA ILE A 59 0.27 1.82 9.57
C ILE A 59 0.40 0.45 10.23
N ASP A 60 -0.61 -0.40 10.06
CA ASP A 60 -0.64 -1.76 10.64
C ASP A 60 0.24 -2.74 9.86
N LEU A 61 0.31 -2.60 8.53
CA LEU A 61 1.10 -3.45 7.66
C LEU A 61 1.69 -2.66 6.49
N THR A 62 2.97 -2.87 6.22
CA THR A 62 3.64 -2.39 5.01
C THR A 62 4.21 -3.55 4.22
N LEU A 63 3.79 -3.70 2.97
CA LEU A 63 4.49 -4.53 1.99
C LEU A 63 5.61 -3.69 1.38
N PHE A 64 6.85 -4.01 1.73
CA PHE A 64 8.03 -3.32 1.23
C PHE A 64 8.69 -4.15 0.13
N ASN A 65 8.95 -3.54 -1.02
CA ASN A 65 9.54 -4.25 -2.16
C ASN A 65 10.61 -3.44 -2.88
N GLY A 66 11.73 -4.11 -3.19
CA GLY A 66 12.93 -3.52 -3.75
C GLY A 66 14.12 -3.58 -2.78
N ALA A 67 15.30 -3.19 -3.26
CA ALA A 67 16.46 -3.03 -2.41
C ALA A 67 16.37 -1.74 -1.58
N ILE A 68 17.06 -1.74 -0.43
CA ILE A 68 17.29 -0.57 0.43
C ILE A 68 18.58 0.12 -0.02
#